data_AF-I4DP97-F1
#
_entry.id   AF-I4DP97-F1
#
_cell.length_a   1.000
_cell.length_b   1.000
_cell.length_c   1.000
_cell.angle_alpha   90.00
_cell.angle_beta   90.00
_cell.angle_gamma   90.00
#
_symmetry.space_group_name_H-M   'P 1'
#
loop_
_entity.id
_entity.type
_entity.pdbx_description
1 polymer ?
#
loop_
_entity_poly.entity_id
_entity_poly.type
_entity_poly.pdbx_seq_one_letter_code
_entity_poly.pdbx_strand_id
1 'polypeptide(L)'
;MLFLHGFPEFWYSWRHQIVEFNKDYWCIAVDMRGYGDSERPEEVSAYKIDLLVEDVRDLMRKLGRNKCILVSHDWGGLIASKF
;
A
#
# COMPACT_ATOMS: atom_id res chain seq x y z
N MET A 1 6.06 8.60 -3.71
CA MET A 1 6.59 7.29 -3.32
C MET A 1 5.50 6.59 -2.53
N LEU A 2 5.04 5.44 -3.00
CA LEU A 2 3.95 4.68 -2.40
C LEU A 2 4.56 3.49 -1.63
N PHE A 3 4.17 3.32 -0.38
CA PHE A 3 4.69 2.27 0.50
C PHE A 3 3.59 1.25 0.84
N LEU A 4 3.85 -0.02 0.55
CA LEU A 4 2.97 -1.14 0.89
C LEU A 4 3.63 -2.00 1.97
N HIS A 5 3.01 -2.09 3.15
CA HIS A 5 3.50 -2.90 4.27
C HIS A 5 3.22 -4.41 4.06
N GLY A 6 3.57 -5.22 5.06
CA GLY A 6 3.25 -6.65 5.11
C GLY A 6 2.52 -7.06 6.39
N PHE A 7 2.46 -8.36 6.66
CA PHE A 7 1.95 -8.91 7.90
C PHE A 7 3.05 -8.99 8.98
N PRO A 8 2.76 -8.74 10.28
CA PRO A 8 1.53 -8.22 10.88
C PRO A 8 1.60 -6.69 11.06
N GLU A 9 2.15 -5.99 10.09
CA GLU A 9 2.48 -4.57 10.17
C GLU A 9 1.37 -3.69 9.58
N PHE A 10 1.59 -2.37 9.56
CA PHE A 10 0.70 -1.37 8.96
C PHE A 10 1.52 -0.15 8.50
N TRP A 11 0.91 0.96 8.09
CA TRP A 11 1.62 2.11 7.50
C TRP A 11 2.83 2.59 8.33
N TYR A 12 2.76 2.47 9.65
CA TYR A 12 3.76 2.98 10.59
C TYR A 12 5.13 2.28 10.52
N SER A 13 5.22 1.12 9.88
CA SER A 13 6.52 0.49 9.57
C SER A 13 7.42 1.39 8.73
N TRP A 14 6.83 2.26 7.92
CA TRP A 14 7.54 3.16 7.02
C TRP A 14 7.92 4.51 7.66
N ARG A 15 7.67 4.72 8.96
CA ARG A 15 7.88 6.03 9.64
C ARG A 15 9.28 6.62 9.42
N HIS A 16 10.32 5.78 9.36
CA HIS A 16 11.69 6.23 9.16
C HIS A 16 11.93 6.66 7.71
N GLN A 17 11.42 5.88 6.75
CA GLN A 17 11.51 6.19 5.32
C GLN A 17 10.66 7.41 4.97
N ILE A 18 9.50 7.59 5.60
CA ILE A 18 8.66 8.78 5.42
C ILE A 18 9.45 10.02 5.89
N VAL A 19 10.04 10.00 7.09
CA VAL A 19 10.83 11.14 7.59
C VAL A 19 11.99 11.45 6.63
N GLU A 20 12.70 10.44 6.14
CA GLU A 20 13.85 10.64 5.27
C GLU A 20 13.46 11.14 3.87
N PHE A 21 12.45 10.56 3.24
CA PHE A 21 12.13 10.81 1.84
C PHE A 21 11.06 11.88 1.60
N ASN A 22 10.31 12.30 2.63
CA ASN A 22 9.27 13.31 2.45
C ASN A 22 9.82 14.72 2.10
N LYS A 23 11.13 14.92 2.22
CA LYS A 23 11.83 16.13 1.74
C LYS A 23 11.95 16.20 0.21
N ASP A 24 11.99 15.03 -0.46
CA ASP A 24 12.25 14.92 -1.90
C ASP A 24 11.04 14.35 -2.68
N TYR A 25 10.21 13.55 -2.02
CA TYR A 25 9.08 12.85 -2.62
C TYR A 25 7.81 13.05 -1.80
N TRP A 26 6.68 13.14 -2.48
CA TRP A 26 5.39 12.97 -1.82
C TRP A 26 5.27 11.52 -1.32
N CYS A 27 5.43 11.30 -0.02
CA CYS A 27 5.43 9.99 0.60
C CYS A 27 4.01 9.60 1.03
N ILE A 28 3.55 8.42 0.60
CA ILE A 28 2.23 7.88 0.91
C ILE A 28 2.42 6.46 1.41
N ALA A 29 2.23 6.23 2.70
CA ALA A 29 2.14 4.89 3.27
C ALA A 29 0.68 4.61 3.59
N VAL A 30 0.18 3.45 3.18
CA VAL A 30 -1.23 3.09 3.33
C VAL A 30 -1.39 1.91 4.25
N ASP A 31 -2.51 1.86 4.95
CA ASP A 31 -3.01 0.61 5.52
C ASP A 31 -3.72 -0.17 4.41
N MET A 32 -3.22 -1.36 4.10
CA MET A 32 -3.87 -2.23 3.13
C MET A 32 -5.19 -2.77 3.69
N ARG A 33 -6.12 -3.16 2.82
CA ARG A 33 -7.40 -3.78 3.18
C ARG A 33 -7.19 -4.81 4.31
N GLY A 34 -7.97 -4.73 5.38
CA GLY A 34 -7.81 -5.60 6.55
C GLY A 34 -6.92 -5.05 7.68
N TYR A 35 -6.13 -4.00 7.44
CA TYR A 35 -5.15 -3.47 8.40
C TYR A 35 -5.48 -2.05 8.88
N GLY A 36 -4.91 -1.67 10.03
CA GLY A 36 -4.93 -0.29 10.56
C GLY A 36 -6.30 0.38 10.52
N ASP A 37 -6.41 1.54 9.90
CA ASP A 37 -7.69 2.26 9.80
C ASP A 37 -8.49 1.90 8.54
N SER A 38 -7.99 0.99 7.71
CA SER A 38 -8.68 0.53 6.49
C SER A 38 -9.82 -0.45 6.79
N GLU A 39 -10.78 -0.49 5.87
CA GLU A 39 -11.94 -1.38 5.92
C GLU A 39 -11.51 -2.85 5.97
N ARG A 40 -12.31 -3.67 6.66
CA ARG A 40 -12.04 -5.09 6.92
C ARG A 40 -13.25 -5.94 6.50
N PRO A 41 -13.42 -6.20 5.20
CA PRO A 41 -14.48 -7.09 4.73
C PRO A 41 -14.36 -8.47 5.39
N GLU A 42 -15.49 -9.07 5.80
CA GLU A 42 -15.47 -10.36 6.51
C GLU A 42 -15.13 -11.54 5.59
N GLU A 43 -15.50 -11.43 4.31
CA GLU A 43 -15.36 -12.50 3.33
C GLU A 43 -13.90 -12.72 2.94
N VAL A 44 -13.38 -13.95 3.10
CA VAL A 44 -12.02 -14.33 2.66
C VAL A 44 -11.82 -14.05 1.17
N SER A 45 -12.89 -14.19 0.37
CA SER A 45 -12.87 -13.90 -1.06
C SER A 45 -12.54 -12.44 -1.40
N ALA A 46 -12.75 -11.51 -0.46
CA ALA A 46 -12.37 -10.11 -0.60
C ALA A 46 -10.84 -9.88 -0.52
N TYR A 47 -10.05 -10.87 -0.11
CA TYR A 47 -8.59 -10.74 0.02
C TYR A 47 -7.82 -11.43 -1.11
N LYS A 48 -8.50 -11.76 -2.22
CA LYS A 48 -7.83 -12.24 -3.43
C LYS A 48 -6.82 -11.20 -3.91
N ILE A 49 -5.62 -11.66 -4.30
CA ILE A 49 -4.52 -10.78 -4.73
C ILE A 49 -4.94 -9.79 -5.81
N ASP A 50 -5.74 -10.21 -6.80
CA ASP A 50 -6.16 -9.31 -7.88
C ASP A 50 -7.00 -8.13 -7.38
N LEU A 51 -7.79 -8.32 -6.31
CA LEU A 51 -8.54 -7.24 -5.66
C LEU A 51 -7.63 -6.30 -4.89
N LEU A 52 -6.62 -6.84 -4.20
CA LEU A 52 -5.65 -6.03 -3.46
C LEU A 52 -4.76 -5.21 -4.41
N VAL A 53 -4.40 -5.75 -5.57
CA VAL A 53 -3.71 -5.00 -6.63
C VAL A 53 -4.62 -3.88 -7.16
N GLU A 54 -5.90 -4.16 -7.37
CA GLU A 54 -6.84 -3.14 -7.85
C GLU A 54 -7.05 -2.01 -6.83
N ASP A 55 -7.04 -2.29 -5.53
CA ASP A 55 -7.06 -1.24 -4.49
C ASP A 55 -5.91 -0.24 -4.66
N VAL A 56 -4.70 -0.74 -4.97
CA VAL A 56 -3.52 0.12 -5.20
C VAL A 56 -3.68 0.92 -6.49
N ARG A 57 -4.24 0.33 -7.56
CA ARG A 57 -4.49 1.05 -8.82
C ARG A 57 -5.56 2.12 -8.64
N ASP A 58 -6.64 1.81 -7.92
CA ASP A 58 -7.70 2.74 -7.59
C ASP A 58 -7.20 3.90 -6.74
N LEU A 59 -6.35 3.62 -5.74
CA LEU A 59 -5.69 4.64 -4.96
C LEU A 59 -4.89 5.59 -5.86
N MET A 60 -4.06 5.05 -6.75
CA MET A 60 -3.26 5.86 -7.68
C MET A 60 -4.14 6.74 -8.58
N ARG A 61 -5.25 6.20 -9.11
CA ARG A 61 -6.24 6.95 -9.89
C ARG A 61 -6.86 8.09 -9.07
N LYS A 62 -7.32 7.81 -7.84
CA LYS A 62 -7.91 8.82 -6.94
C LYS A 62 -6.93 9.91 -6.53
N LEU A 63 -5.64 9.59 -6.43
CA LEU A 63 -4.57 10.55 -6.17
C LEU A 63 -4.14 11.34 -7.42
N GLY A 64 -4.73 11.06 -8.59
CA GLY A 64 -4.40 11.72 -9.86
C GLY A 64 -2.98 11.39 -10.37
N ARG A 65 -2.45 10.20 -10.05
CA ARG A 65 -1.09 9.78 -10.42
C ARG A 65 -1.13 8.61 -11.40
N ASN A 66 -0.34 8.70 -12.47
CA ASN A 66 -0.19 7.64 -13.47
C ASN A 66 1.08 6.79 -13.29
N LYS A 67 2.00 7.21 -12.42
CA LYS A 67 3.23 6.49 -12.08
C LYS A 67 3.65 6.81 -10.65
N CYS A 68 4.31 5.87 -10.00
CA CYS A 68 4.95 6.09 -8.70
C CYS A 68 6.25 5.29 -8.60
N ILE A 69 7.09 5.68 -7.64
CA ILE A 69 8.09 4.77 -7.07
C ILE A 69 7.34 3.94 -6.03
N LEU A 70 7.25 2.63 -6.26
CA LEU A 70 6.58 1.67 -5.39
C LEU A 70 7.63 0.97 -4.51
N VAL A 71 7.49 1.14 -3.20
CA VAL A 71 8.32 0.50 -2.18
C VAL A 71 7.44 -0.48 -1.42
N SER A 72 7.91 -1.70 -1.22
CA SER A 72 7.08 -2.74 -0.63
C SER A 72 7.89 -3.77 0.15
N HIS A 73 7.22 -4.47 1.07
CA HIS A 73 7.76 -5.52 1.91
C HIS A 73 6.71 -6.61 2.13
N ASP A 74 7.12 -7.88 2.16
CA ASP A 74 6.26 -9.04 2.48
C ASP A 74 4.98 -9.11 1.61
N TRP A 75 3.76 -9.06 2.15
CA TRP A 75 2.50 -9.08 1.36
C TRP A 75 2.42 -7.91 0.38
N GLY A 76 2.93 -6.73 0.77
CA GLY A 76 3.06 -5.59 -0.13
C GLY A 76 3.95 -5.93 -1.33
N GLY A 77 4.98 -6.76 -1.15
CA GLY A 77 5.84 -7.25 -2.22
C GLY A 77 5.12 -8.19 -3.19
N LEU A 78 4.27 -9.08 -2.66
CA LEU A 78 3.43 -9.94 -3.48
C LEU A 78 2.45 -9.13 -4.33
N ILE A 79 1.82 -8.10 -3.75
CA ILE A 79 0.95 -7.17 -4.47
C ILE A 79 1.73 -6.41 -5.54
N ALA A 80 2.89 -5.84 -5.18
CA ALA A 80 3.74 -5.09 -6.10
C ALA A 80 4.23 -5.95 -7.29
N SER A 81 4.49 -7.24 -7.09
CA SER A 81 4.91 -8.15 -8.17
C SER A 81 3.85 -8.35 -9.27
N LYS A 82 2.58 -8.00 -8.98
CA LYS A 82 1.43 -8.12 -9.88
C LYS A 82 0.81 -6.77 -10.28
N PHE A 83 1.43 -5.66 -9.87
CA PHE A 83 0.90 -4.30 -10.03
C PHE A 83 1.03 -3.75 -11.45
#